data_AF-A0A913ZGM0-F1
#
_entry.id   AF-A0A913ZGM0-F1
#
_cell.length_a   1.000
_cell.length_b   1.000
_cell.length_c   1.000
_cell.angle_alpha   90.00
_cell.angle_beta   90.00
_cell.angle_gamma   90.00
#
_symmetry.space_group_name_H-M   'P 1'
#
loop_
_entity.id
_entity.type
_entity.pdbx_description
1 polymer ?
#
loop_
_entity_poly.entity_id
_entity_poly.type
_entity_poly.pdbx_seq_one_letter_code
_entity_poly.pdbx_strand_id
1 'polypeptide(L)'
;MKWPLVTSLFVIGITVANGYWGSHSSDDPTYSHLGFYILDMKCNDAGTYCQKCYIAHCEWNVAHMHVHEFTDDPAQYVFRCIEGNQDWKISVIQADLAQPYRICTAWSNYTMDAQLARIDVCVDNSFEGVEVPPECPRPVIVLSLDYHVADKTIRGLQSILCASP
;
A
#
# COMPACT_ATOMS: atom_id res chain seq x y z
N MET A 1 10.11 45.00 -16.52
CA MET A 1 9.18 44.19 -15.72
C MET A 1 9.82 42.82 -15.49
N LYS A 2 10.24 42.52 -14.26
CA LYS A 2 10.84 41.23 -13.89
C LYS A 2 9.78 40.42 -13.15
N TRP A 3 9.45 39.24 -13.65
CA TRP A 3 8.62 38.27 -12.94
C TRP A 3 9.53 37.42 -12.03
N PRO A 4 9.21 37.22 -10.75
CA PRO A 4 9.97 36.30 -9.93
C PRO A 4 9.59 34.86 -10.30
N LEU A 5 10.60 34.05 -10.63
CA LEU A 5 10.51 32.60 -10.62
C LEU A 5 10.30 32.16 -9.16
N VAL A 6 9.09 31.71 -8.84
CA VAL A 6 8.83 30.97 -7.60
C VAL A 6 9.25 29.53 -7.84
N THR A 7 10.46 29.20 -7.44
CA THR A 7 10.95 27.82 -7.41
C THR A 7 10.32 27.14 -6.20
N SER A 8 9.18 26.48 -6.38
CA SER A 8 8.59 25.62 -5.36
C SER A 8 9.52 24.43 -5.10
N LEU A 9 10.29 24.51 -4.02
CA LEU A 9 11.12 23.43 -3.51
C LEU A 9 10.19 22.36 -2.91
N PHE A 10 9.90 21.30 -3.67
CA PHE A 10 9.33 20.07 -3.11
C PHE A 10 10.40 19.39 -2.28
N VAL A 11 10.37 19.58 -0.96
CA VAL A 11 11.17 18.79 -0.03
C VAL A 11 10.52 17.42 0.08
N ILE A 12 11.06 16.43 -0.62
CA ILE A 12 10.76 15.02 -0.35
C ILE A 12 11.43 14.69 0.98
N GLY A 13 10.68 14.80 2.07
CA GLY A 13 11.14 14.41 3.39
C GLY A 13 11.29 12.90 3.45
N ILE A 14 12.53 12.41 3.36
CA ILE A 14 12.85 11.02 3.70
C ILE A 14 12.86 10.96 5.23
N THR A 15 11.71 10.63 5.82
CA THR A 15 11.59 10.36 7.26
C THR A 15 11.48 8.86 7.48
N VAL A 16 12.15 8.39 8.53
CA VAL A 16 12.14 6.99 8.97
C VAL A 16 10.73 6.69 9.50
N ALA A 17 9.96 5.86 8.80
CA ALA A 17 8.66 5.40 9.25
C ALA A 17 8.76 3.92 9.62
N ASN A 18 8.97 3.64 10.91
CA ASN A 18 8.83 2.29 11.45
C ASN A 18 7.37 2.06 11.85
N GLY A 19 6.68 1.20 11.11
CA GLY A 19 5.45 0.56 11.55
C GLY A 19 5.65 -0.95 11.44
N TYR A 20 5.33 -1.68 12.50
CA TYR A 20 5.26 -3.14 12.59
C TYR A 20 4.22 -3.46 13.66
N TRP A 21 3.15 -4.15 13.31
CA TRP A 21 2.05 -4.45 14.23
C TRP A 21 1.64 -5.92 14.02
N GLY A 22 1.74 -6.84 15.00
CA GLY A 22 1.40 -8.28 14.88
C GLY A 22 0.22 -8.68 15.78
N SER A 23 -0.37 -9.90 15.82
CA SER A 23 -0.07 -11.22 15.24
C SER A 23 -1.37 -11.95 14.81
N HIS A 24 -1.40 -12.49 13.58
CA HIS A 24 -2.38 -13.36 12.86
C HIS A 24 -3.66 -13.85 13.59
N SER A 25 -4.88 -13.96 13.03
CA SER A 25 -5.37 -14.12 11.65
C SER A 25 -6.88 -13.76 11.55
N SER A 26 -7.32 -13.21 10.43
CA SER A 26 -8.72 -13.19 9.97
C SER A 26 -8.70 -13.36 8.44
N ASP A 27 -9.65 -14.12 7.86
CA ASP A 27 -9.81 -14.25 6.40
C ASP A 27 -10.36 -12.95 5.76
N ASP A 28 -10.80 -12.00 6.61
CA ASP A 28 -11.26 -10.67 6.23
C ASP A 28 -10.31 -9.60 6.83
N PRO A 29 -9.54 -8.86 5.99
CA PRO A 29 -8.52 -7.90 6.42
C PRO A 29 -9.08 -6.54 6.89
N THR A 30 -10.39 -6.36 6.85
CA THR A 30 -11.05 -5.06 6.98
C THR A 30 -10.62 -4.27 8.23
N TYR A 31 -10.47 -4.91 9.40
CA TYR A 31 -9.89 -4.29 10.62
C TYR A 31 -9.46 -5.32 11.68
N SER A 32 -8.58 -6.29 11.41
CA SER A 32 -8.21 -7.26 12.45
C SER A 32 -7.18 -6.68 13.45
N HIS A 33 -7.54 -5.61 14.16
CA HIS A 33 -6.77 -4.92 15.21
C HIS A 33 -5.24 -4.92 15.02
N LEU A 34 -4.79 -4.32 13.92
CA LEU A 34 -3.42 -3.85 13.68
C LEU A 34 -2.39 -4.99 13.55
N GLY A 35 -2.61 -5.91 12.61
CA GLY A 35 -1.65 -6.95 12.27
C GLY A 35 -0.79 -6.61 11.04
N PHE A 36 0.23 -7.43 10.83
CA PHE A 36 1.16 -7.42 9.72
C PHE A 36 0.81 -8.66 8.93
N TYR A 37 0.54 -8.48 7.64
CA TYR A 37 0.02 -9.53 6.80
C TYR A 37 1.01 -9.94 5.74
N ILE A 38 0.98 -11.23 5.43
CA ILE A 38 1.73 -11.80 4.33
C ILE A 38 0.69 -12.07 3.24
N LEU A 39 0.85 -11.38 2.12
CA LEU A 39 -0.02 -11.52 0.97
C LEU A 39 0.71 -12.32 -0.11
N ASP A 40 0.37 -13.60 -0.21
CA ASP A 40 0.91 -14.45 -1.28
C ASP A 40 0.32 -14.04 -2.62
N MET A 41 1.21 -13.62 -3.51
CA MET A 41 0.90 -13.34 -4.90
C MET A 41 1.06 -14.62 -5.72
N LYS A 42 0.10 -14.87 -6.61
CA LYS A 42 0.19 -15.95 -7.59
C LYS A 42 0.96 -15.45 -8.80
N CYS A 43 2.05 -16.13 -9.14
CA CYS A 43 2.84 -15.80 -10.31
C CYS A 43 2.52 -16.70 -11.51
N ASN A 44 2.89 -16.25 -12.70
CA ASN A 44 2.95 -17.10 -13.89
C ASN A 44 4.13 -18.10 -13.78
N ASP A 45 4.17 -19.10 -14.67
CA ASP A 45 5.22 -20.14 -14.69
C ASP A 45 6.65 -19.60 -14.75
N ALA A 46 6.82 -18.40 -15.34
CA ALA A 46 8.12 -17.73 -15.44
C ALA A 46 8.49 -16.90 -14.20
N GLY A 47 7.57 -16.72 -13.25
CA GLY A 47 7.75 -15.84 -12.09
C GLY A 47 7.81 -14.34 -12.40
N THR A 48 7.61 -13.94 -13.66
CA THR A 48 7.80 -12.57 -14.18
C THR A 48 6.60 -11.67 -14.00
N TYR A 49 5.40 -12.23 -13.81
CA TYR A 49 4.19 -11.50 -13.47
C TYR A 49 3.50 -12.19 -12.29
N CYS A 50 3.21 -11.42 -11.26
CA CYS A 50 2.53 -11.89 -10.06
C CYS A 50 1.33 -11.01 -9.74
N GLN A 51 0.26 -11.60 -9.23
CA GLN A 51 -0.92 -10.86 -8.81
C GLN A 51 -1.56 -11.40 -7.53
N LYS A 52 -2.20 -10.50 -6.79
CA LYS A 52 -3.06 -10.81 -5.66
C LYS A 52 -4.31 -9.95 -5.75
N CYS A 53 -5.48 -10.60 -5.68
CA CYS A 53 -6.77 -9.92 -5.62
C CYS A 53 -7.52 -10.39 -4.38
N TYR A 54 -8.17 -9.46 -3.68
CA TYR A 54 -9.09 -9.78 -2.59
C TYR A 54 -10.10 -8.65 -2.41
N ILE A 55 -11.21 -8.98 -1.74
CA ILE A 55 -12.21 -8.00 -1.33
C ILE A 55 -11.86 -7.58 0.10
N ALA A 56 -11.72 -6.28 0.31
CA ALA A 56 -11.67 -5.67 1.62
C ALA A 56 -12.97 -4.91 1.84
N HIS A 57 -13.52 -4.96 3.04
CA HIS A 57 -14.59 -4.06 3.44
C HIS A 57 -13.95 -2.84 4.12
N CYS A 58 -14.59 -1.68 4.07
CA CYS A 58 -14.19 -0.52 4.88
C CYS A 58 -15.35 -0.13 5.82
N GLU A 59 -15.23 1.02 6.50
CA GLU A 59 -16.34 1.57 7.28
C GLU A 59 -17.66 1.55 6.50
N TRP A 60 -18.76 1.31 7.22
CA TRP A 60 -20.11 1.14 6.64
C TRP A 60 -20.29 -0.07 5.72
N ASN A 61 -19.40 -1.07 5.81
CA ASN A 61 -19.50 -2.34 5.09
C ASN A 61 -19.47 -2.19 3.56
N VAL A 62 -18.86 -1.11 3.07
CA VAL A 62 -18.62 -0.92 1.64
C VAL A 62 -17.50 -1.86 1.22
N ALA A 63 -17.73 -2.64 0.16
CA ALA A 63 -16.75 -3.59 -0.37
C ALA A 63 -15.88 -2.92 -1.45
N HIS A 64 -14.58 -3.13 -1.34
CA HIS A 64 -13.53 -2.64 -2.24
C HIS A 64 -12.75 -3.84 -2.76
N MET A 65 -12.46 -3.88 -4.05
CA MET A 65 -11.56 -4.88 -4.60
C MET A 65 -10.14 -4.33 -4.64
N HIS A 66 -9.25 -4.93 -3.87
CA HIS A 66 -7.83 -4.64 -3.89
C HIS A 66 -7.16 -5.54 -4.92
N VAL A 67 -6.42 -4.93 -5.85
CA VAL A 67 -5.64 -5.63 -6.87
C VAL A 67 -4.19 -5.19 -6.74
N HIS A 68 -3.32 -6.17 -6.54
CA HIS A 68 -1.87 -5.99 -6.49
C HIS A 68 -1.26 -6.73 -7.67
N GLU A 69 -0.43 -6.03 -8.44
CA GLU A 69 0.26 -6.60 -9.60
C GLU A 69 1.76 -6.28 -9.49
N PHE A 70 2.59 -7.23 -9.86
CA PHE A 70 4.04 -7.06 -9.93
C PHE A 70 4.58 -7.65 -11.23
N THR A 71 5.42 -6.90 -11.94
CA THR A 71 6.26 -7.40 -13.03
C THR A 71 7.74 -7.25 -12.67
N ASP A 72 8.57 -8.19 -13.09
CA ASP A 72 10.01 -8.22 -12.76
C ASP A 72 10.89 -7.41 -13.72
N ASP A 73 10.56 -7.40 -15.02
CA ASP A 73 11.32 -6.68 -16.05
C ASP A 73 10.40 -5.99 -17.09
N PRO A 74 10.24 -4.65 -17.02
CA PRO A 74 10.76 -3.78 -15.96
C PRO A 74 10.08 -4.07 -14.61
N ALA A 75 10.81 -3.80 -13.53
CA ALA A 75 10.27 -3.90 -12.18
C ALA A 75 9.13 -2.88 -12.01
N GLN A 76 7.89 -3.36 -11.93
CA GLN A 76 6.73 -2.51 -11.74
C GLN A 76 5.81 -3.11 -10.70
N TYR A 77 5.42 -2.29 -9.73
CA TYR A 77 4.35 -2.60 -8.80
C TYR A 77 3.13 -1.73 -9.09
N VAL A 78 1.95 -2.34 -9.08
CA VAL A 78 0.65 -1.66 -9.21
C VAL A 78 -0.25 -2.07 -8.07
N PHE A 79 -0.79 -1.08 -7.36
CA PHE A 79 -1.91 -1.25 -6.44
C PHE A 79 -3.14 -0.58 -7.03
N ARG A 80 -4.28 -1.26 -7.02
CA ARG A 80 -5.59 -0.69 -7.35
C ARG A 80 -6.58 -0.96 -6.23
N CYS A 81 -7.36 0.05 -5.90
CA CYS A 81 -8.55 -0.06 -5.08
C CYS A 81 -9.74 0.26 -5.98
N ILE A 82 -10.61 -0.73 -6.22
CA ILE A 82 -11.75 -0.62 -7.13
C ILE A 82 -13.03 -0.61 -6.31
N GLU A 83 -13.84 0.42 -6.51
CA GLU A 83 -15.11 0.65 -5.82
C GLU A 83 -16.25 0.79 -6.83
N GLY A 84 -17.49 0.85 -6.36
CA GLY A 84 -18.66 0.91 -7.25
C GLY A 84 -18.71 2.16 -8.16
N ASN A 85 -18.07 3.26 -7.76
CA ASN A 85 -18.11 4.53 -8.48
C ASN A 85 -16.74 5.19 -8.68
N GLN A 86 -15.66 4.66 -8.10
CA GLN A 86 -14.32 5.25 -8.15
C GLN A 86 -13.26 4.14 -8.11
N ASP A 87 -12.19 4.34 -8.88
CA ASP A 87 -11.02 3.47 -8.87
C ASP A 87 -9.79 4.30 -8.54
N TRP A 88 -8.95 3.81 -7.62
CA TRP A 88 -7.64 4.40 -7.35
C TRP A 88 -6.54 3.48 -7.82
N LYS A 89 -5.43 4.09 -8.21
CA LYS A 89 -4.26 3.37 -8.70
C LYS A 89 -2.98 4.05 -8.22
N ILE A 90 -2.09 3.26 -7.64
CA ILE A 90 -0.69 3.61 -7.41
C ILE A 90 0.13 2.71 -8.32
N SER A 91 1.08 3.29 -9.05
CA SER A 91 2.01 2.54 -9.89
C SER A 91 3.41 3.05 -9.64
N VAL A 92 4.32 2.13 -9.33
CA VAL A 92 5.74 2.40 -9.15
C VAL A 92 6.49 1.58 -10.18
N ILE A 93 7.35 2.24 -10.96
CA ILE A 93 8.23 1.59 -11.93
C ILE A 93 9.66 1.89 -11.49
N GLN A 94 10.49 0.86 -11.42
CA GLN A 94 11.90 0.96 -11.06
C GLN A 94 12.76 0.31 -12.13
N ALA A 95 13.95 0.90 -12.34
CA ALA A 95 14.99 0.29 -13.16
C ALA A 95 15.87 -0.68 -12.33
N ASP A 96 15.96 -0.48 -11.02
CA ASP A 96 16.80 -1.26 -10.11
C ASP A 96 16.03 -1.56 -8.82
N LEU A 97 15.75 -2.85 -8.57
CA LEU A 97 15.06 -3.33 -7.36
C LEU A 97 15.91 -3.21 -6.09
N ALA A 98 17.24 -3.10 -6.21
CA ALA A 98 18.13 -2.95 -5.06
C ALA A 98 18.09 -1.53 -4.48
N GLN A 99 17.59 -0.54 -5.22
CA GLN A 99 17.45 0.82 -4.72
C GLN A 99 16.18 0.94 -3.87
N PRO A 100 16.29 1.29 -2.56
CA PRO A 100 15.13 1.45 -1.71
C PRO A 100 14.30 2.69 -2.12
N TYR A 101 12.99 2.57 -2.03
CA TYR A 101 12.02 3.66 -2.18
C TYR A 101 10.91 3.55 -1.15
N ARG A 102 10.28 4.70 -0.92
CA ARG A 102 8.98 4.80 -0.27
C ARG A 102 8.17 5.88 -0.97
N ILE A 103 6.99 5.53 -1.47
CA ILE A 103 6.07 6.47 -2.11
C ILE A 103 4.78 6.44 -1.31
N CYS A 104 4.38 7.60 -0.79
CA CYS A 104 3.13 7.76 -0.07
C CYS A 104 2.20 8.71 -0.81
N THR A 105 0.92 8.38 -0.83
CA THR A 105 -0.15 9.26 -1.30
C THR A 105 -1.24 9.31 -0.25
N ALA A 106 -1.87 10.47 -0.13
CA ALA A 106 -3.00 10.67 0.76
C ALA A 106 -4.24 10.95 -0.08
N TRP A 107 -5.36 10.37 0.30
CA TRP A 107 -6.66 10.70 -0.25
C TRP A 107 -7.58 11.15 0.87
N SER A 108 -8.15 12.34 0.74
CA SER A 108 -9.15 12.85 1.66
C SER A 108 -10.50 12.86 0.96
N ASN A 109 -11.48 12.16 1.53
CA ASN A 109 -12.85 12.23 1.06
C ASN A 109 -13.71 13.01 2.06
N TYR A 110 -14.56 13.88 1.52
CA TYR A 110 -15.64 14.50 2.27
C TYR A 110 -16.87 13.61 2.07
N THR A 111 -17.20 12.78 3.06
CA THR A 111 -18.48 12.07 3.02
C THR A 111 -19.62 13.07 3.22
N MET A 112 -20.81 12.77 2.66
CA MET A 112 -21.98 13.65 2.72
C MET A 112 -22.42 14.00 4.16
N ASP A 113 -22.00 13.20 5.15
CA ASP A 113 -22.28 13.39 6.58
C ASP A 113 -21.16 14.16 7.33
N ALA A 114 -20.36 14.96 6.62
CA ALA A 114 -19.40 15.93 7.17
C ALA A 114 -18.24 15.35 8.00
N GLN A 115 -17.99 14.03 7.95
CA GLN A 115 -16.80 13.44 8.54
C GLN A 115 -15.67 13.38 7.52
N LEU A 116 -14.58 14.08 7.79
CA LEU A 116 -13.36 14.00 7.00
C LEU A 116 -12.73 12.64 7.24
N ALA A 117 -12.72 11.80 6.20
CA ALA A 117 -11.90 10.59 6.18
C ALA A 117 -10.63 10.87 5.37
N ARG A 118 -9.46 10.56 5.93
CA ARG A 118 -8.18 10.59 5.21
C ARG A 118 -7.61 9.19 5.17
N ILE A 119 -7.26 8.73 3.98
CA ILE A 119 -6.59 7.46 3.74
C ILE A 119 -5.18 7.77 3.26
N ASP A 120 -4.17 7.32 3.98
CA ASP A 120 -2.78 7.37 3.55
C ASP A 120 -2.36 5.99 3.07
N VAL A 121 -1.76 5.93 1.87
CA VAL A 121 -1.26 4.69 1.27
C VAL A 121 0.21 4.89 0.97
N CYS A 122 1.06 4.08 1.60
CA CYS A 122 2.49 4.04 1.32
C CYS A 122 2.88 2.69 0.71
N VAL A 123 3.76 2.74 -0.29
CA VAL A 123 4.41 1.57 -0.87
C VAL A 123 5.91 1.73 -0.70
N ASP A 124 6.56 0.68 -0.21
CA ASP A 124 8.01 0.60 -0.01
C ASP A 124 8.57 -0.73 -0.49
N ASN A 125 9.80 -0.75 -1.01
CA ASN A 125 10.56 -1.98 -1.27
C ASN A 125 11.72 -2.18 -0.27
N SER A 126 11.76 -1.39 0.79
CA SER A 126 12.67 -1.63 1.91
C SER A 126 11.96 -2.51 2.92
N PHE A 127 12.62 -3.60 3.32
CA PHE A 127 12.16 -4.50 4.38
C PHE A 127 12.92 -4.26 5.69
N GLU A 128 13.66 -3.15 5.79
CA GLU A 128 14.34 -2.77 7.03
C GLU A 128 13.32 -2.58 8.16
N GLY A 129 13.52 -3.28 9.27
CA GLY A 129 12.60 -3.23 10.42
C GLY A 129 11.34 -4.09 10.26
N VAL A 130 11.20 -4.83 9.17
CA VAL A 130 10.11 -5.77 8.92
C VAL A 130 10.62 -7.21 9.02
N GLU A 131 10.00 -8.04 9.86
CA GLU A 131 10.32 -9.46 9.92
C GLU A 131 9.74 -10.17 8.69
N VAL A 132 10.59 -10.46 7.71
CA VAL A 132 10.22 -11.24 6.52
C VAL A 132 10.17 -12.71 6.92
N PRO A 133 9.01 -13.35 6.85
CA PRO A 133 8.86 -14.72 7.33
C PRO A 133 9.43 -15.72 6.32
N PRO A 134 9.87 -16.91 6.75
CA PRO A 134 10.51 -17.91 5.86
C PRO A 134 9.63 -18.37 4.68
N GLU A 135 8.31 -18.33 4.85
CA GLU A 135 7.32 -18.63 3.81
C GLU A 135 7.21 -17.56 2.72
N CYS A 136 7.92 -16.43 2.86
CA CYS A 136 8.01 -15.36 1.87
C CYS A 136 9.35 -15.44 1.11
N PRO A 137 9.50 -16.35 0.12
CA PRO A 137 10.78 -16.57 -0.54
C PRO A 137 11.24 -15.38 -1.39
N ARG A 138 10.29 -14.56 -1.85
CA ARG A 138 10.56 -13.37 -2.66
C ARG A 138 9.66 -12.22 -2.22
N PRO A 139 10.08 -11.44 -1.22
CA PRO A 139 9.36 -10.24 -0.81
C PRO A 139 9.43 -9.20 -1.92
N VAL A 140 8.28 -8.61 -2.27
CA VAL A 140 8.14 -7.69 -3.42
C VAL A 140 8.09 -6.25 -2.93
N ILE A 141 7.13 -5.96 -2.06
CA ILE A 141 6.91 -4.64 -1.48
C ILE A 141 6.22 -4.79 -0.12
N VAL A 142 6.30 -3.74 0.67
CA VAL A 142 5.46 -3.49 1.84
C VAL A 142 4.47 -2.40 1.47
N LEU A 143 3.19 -2.65 1.78
CA LEU A 143 2.10 -1.70 1.64
C LEU A 143 1.65 -1.31 3.04
N SER A 144 1.62 -0.01 3.33
CA SER A 144 1.00 0.53 4.53
C SER A 144 -0.26 1.29 4.13
N LEU A 145 -1.38 0.95 4.74
CA LEU A 145 -2.64 1.68 4.64
C LEU A 145 -2.97 2.25 6.01
N ASP A 146 -3.16 3.55 6.10
CA ASP A 146 -3.61 4.26 7.29
C ASP A 146 -4.92 4.99 6.96
N TYR A 147 -5.86 4.96 7.89
CA TYR A 147 -7.21 5.46 7.79
C TYR A 147 -7.52 6.30 9.03
N HIS A 148 -7.66 7.59 8.80
CA HIS A 148 -7.99 8.59 9.81
C HIS A 148 -9.46 9.00 9.64
N VAL A 149 -10.25 8.85 10.70
CA VAL A 149 -11.63 9.34 10.75
C VAL A 149 -11.79 10.46 11.77
N ALA A 150 -12.97 11.09 11.76
CA ALA A 150 -13.27 12.25 12.60
C ALA A 150 -13.13 11.99 14.11
N ASP A 151 -13.18 10.72 14.55
CA ASP A 151 -12.97 10.31 15.95
C ASP A 151 -11.50 10.41 16.42
N LYS A 152 -10.57 10.80 15.53
CA LYS A 152 -9.11 10.92 15.76
C LYS A 152 -8.39 9.58 15.99
N THR A 153 -9.07 8.46 15.81
CA THR A 153 -8.47 7.13 15.82
C THR A 153 -7.77 6.90 14.49
N ILE A 154 -6.56 6.36 14.58
CA ILE A 154 -5.76 5.89 13.46
C ILE A 154 -6.06 4.40 13.32
N ARG A 155 -6.52 3.98 12.15
CA ARG A 155 -6.80 2.57 11.83
C ARG A 155 -5.98 2.21 10.61
N GLY A 156 -5.31 1.07 10.61
CA GLY A 156 -4.48 0.74 9.46
C GLY A 156 -4.07 -0.71 9.42
N LEU A 157 -3.38 -1.04 8.34
CA LEU A 157 -2.74 -2.33 8.15
C LEU A 157 -1.41 -2.13 7.44
N GLN A 158 -0.51 -3.08 7.67
CA GLN A 158 0.70 -3.21 6.89
C GLN A 158 0.77 -4.62 6.33
N SER A 159 1.11 -4.73 5.06
CA SER A 159 1.21 -6.01 4.37
C SER A 159 2.54 -6.11 3.64
N ILE A 160 3.24 -7.22 3.79
CA ILE A 160 4.28 -7.63 2.85
C ILE A 160 3.65 -8.49 1.77
N LEU A 161 3.97 -8.19 0.52
CA LEU A 161 3.57 -9.00 -0.62
C LEU A 161 4.70 -9.94 -0.97
N CYS A 162 4.37 -11.22 -1.07
CA CYS A 162 5.33 -12.30 -1.26
C CYS A 162 5.02 -13.00 -2.57
N ALA A 163 5.96 -12.98 -3.51
CA ALA A 163 5.81 -13.65 -4.76
C ALA A 163 6.24 -15.12 -4.63
N SER A 164 5.32 -16.04 -4.89
CA SER A 164 5.62 -17.47 -4.92
C SER A 164 5.77 -17.95 -6.37
N PRO A 165 6.79 -18.77 -6.69
CA PRO A 165 6.93 -19.40 -8.00
C PRO A 165 5.70 -20.22 -8.42
#